data_AF-A0A659UIZ4-F1
#
_entry.id   AF-A0A659UIZ4-F1
#
_cell.length_a   1.000
_cell.length_b   1.000
_cell.length_c   1.000
_cell.angle_alpha   90.00
_cell.angle_beta   90.00
_cell.angle_gamma   90.00
#
_symmetry.space_group_name_H-M   'P 1'
#
loop_
_entity.id
_entity.type
_entity.pdbx_description
1 polymer ?
#
loop_
_entity_poly.entity_id
_entity_poly.type
_entity_poly.pdbx_seq_one_letter_code
_entity_poly.pdbx_strand_id
1 'polypeptide(L)'
;KSAENSFGPQPGEKLIFADALAEDASAKAKVTLTRLHGVSSEQLASLTLSHPFRGLGGGYEFPVPMIAGEHVTDDAGTGFVHTAPSHGREDFDAWTDAVAEL
;
A
#
# COMPACT_ATOMS: atom_id res chain seq x y z
N LYS A 1 -6.94 -6.09 -20.92
CA LYS A 1 -7.72 -6.58 -19.75
C LYS A 1 -8.47 -5.38 -19.22
N SER A 2 -9.80 -5.38 -19.18
CA SER A 2 -10.65 -4.21 -18.93
C SER A 2 -10.91 -4.02 -17.44
N ALA A 3 -10.89 -2.77 -16.97
CA ALA A 3 -11.54 -2.39 -15.71
C ALA A 3 -13.01 -2.07 -16.04
N GLU A 4 -13.96 -2.64 -15.30
CA GLU A 4 -15.39 -2.36 -15.50
C GLU A 4 -15.80 -0.98 -14.95
N ASN A 5 -14.98 -0.40 -14.08
CA ASN A 5 -15.26 0.85 -13.39
C ASN A 5 -14.40 2.00 -13.94
N SER A 6 -14.98 3.21 -13.98
CA SER A 6 -14.25 4.44 -14.33
C SER A 6 -13.32 4.94 -13.22
N PHE A 7 -13.26 4.21 -12.10
CA PHE A 7 -12.48 4.54 -10.90
C PHE A 7 -11.82 3.26 -10.37
N GLY A 8 -10.66 3.39 -9.71
CA GLY A 8 -9.86 2.27 -9.22
C GLY A 8 -8.85 1.76 -10.26
N PRO A 9 -8.25 0.57 -10.04
CA PRO A 9 -7.18 0.02 -10.87
C PRO A 9 -7.49 0.01 -12.36
N GLN A 10 -6.62 0.63 -13.16
CA GLN A 10 -6.78 0.71 -14.61
C GLN A 10 -5.91 -0.32 -15.36
N PRO A 11 -6.31 -0.72 -16.58
CA PRO A 11 -5.51 -1.60 -17.41
C PRO A 11 -4.09 -1.08 -17.63
N GLY A 12 -3.09 -1.90 -17.28
CA GLY A 12 -1.68 -1.55 -17.45
C GLY A 12 -1.01 -0.97 -16.20
N GLU A 13 -1.77 -0.64 -15.16
CA GLU A 13 -1.21 -0.29 -13.86
C GLU A 13 -0.56 -1.50 -13.20
N LYS A 14 0.49 -1.22 -12.41
CA LYS A 14 1.21 -2.22 -11.63
C LYS A 14 0.87 -1.99 -10.17
N LEU A 15 0.42 -3.05 -9.52
CA LEU A 15 -0.01 -3.02 -8.13
C LEU A 15 0.77 -4.08 -7.35
N ILE A 16 0.93 -3.84 -6.05
CA ILE A 16 1.55 -4.77 -5.11
C ILE A 16 0.47 -5.20 -4.13
N PHE A 17 0.38 -6.51 -3.90
CA PHE A 17 -0.53 -7.14 -2.94
C PHE A 17 0.23 -8.23 -2.21
N ALA A 18 -0.19 -8.56 -0.99
CA ALA A 18 0.21 -9.81 -0.36
C ALA A 18 -0.30 -10.99 -1.19
N ASP A 19 0.53 -12.02 -1.36
CA ASP A 19 0.25 -13.18 -2.20
C ASP A 19 -1.07 -13.88 -1.80
N ALA A 20 -1.33 -14.01 -0.50
CA ALA A 20 -2.55 -14.64 0.03
C ALA A 20 -3.83 -13.81 -0.25
N LEU A 21 -3.70 -12.49 -0.40
CA LEU A 21 -4.84 -11.56 -0.53
C LEU A 21 -5.12 -11.13 -1.97
N ALA A 22 -4.19 -11.39 -2.90
CA ALA A 22 -4.30 -10.92 -4.28
C ALA A 22 -5.56 -11.45 -4.99
N GLU A 23 -5.91 -12.72 -4.80
CA GLU A 23 -7.08 -13.32 -5.44
C GLU A 23 -8.39 -12.71 -4.91
N ASP A 24 -8.57 -12.68 -3.59
CA ASP A 24 -9.78 -12.12 -2.96
C ASP A 24 -9.94 -10.61 -3.25
N ALA A 25 -8.85 -9.84 -3.19
CA ALA A 25 -8.85 -8.43 -3.55
C ALA A 25 -9.24 -8.22 -5.03
N SER A 26 -8.74 -9.06 -5.95
CA SER A 26 -9.06 -8.97 -7.37
C SER A 26 -10.54 -9.26 -7.65
N ALA A 27 -11.11 -10.25 -6.95
CA ALA A 27 -12.52 -10.61 -7.06
C ALA A 27 -13.42 -9.46 -6.57
N LYS A 28 -13.11 -8.88 -5.41
CA LYS A 28 -13.87 -7.75 -4.83
C LYS A 28 -13.78 -6.49 -5.69
N ALA A 29 -12.60 -6.21 -6.23
CA ALA A 29 -12.36 -5.06 -7.11
C ALA A 29 -12.90 -5.27 -8.53
N LYS A 30 -13.36 -6.49 -8.89
CA LYS A 30 -13.80 -6.88 -10.23
C LYS A 30 -12.74 -6.60 -11.30
N VAL A 31 -11.49 -6.94 -10.98
CA VAL A 31 -10.35 -6.77 -11.88
C VAL A 31 -9.62 -8.09 -12.07
N THR A 32 -9.05 -8.30 -13.26
CA THR A 32 -8.18 -9.45 -13.51
C THR A 32 -6.72 -9.06 -13.28
N LEU A 33 -6.11 -9.59 -12.22
CA LEU A 33 -4.68 -9.43 -11.96
C LEU A 33 -3.85 -10.47 -12.70
N THR A 34 -2.57 -10.19 -12.91
CA THR A 34 -1.60 -11.15 -13.47
C THR A 34 -0.31 -10.98 -12.70
N ARG A 35 0.14 -12.06 -12.05
CA ARG A 35 1.38 -12.04 -11.29
C ARG A 35 2.55 -11.77 -12.25
N LEU A 36 3.30 -10.71 -11.97
CA LEU A 36 4.50 -10.35 -12.75
C LEU A 36 5.75 -10.95 -12.11
N HIS A 37 5.99 -10.66 -10.84
CA HIS A 37 7.11 -11.17 -10.04
C HIS A 37 6.78 -10.97 -8.54
N GLY A 38 7.55 -11.61 -7.66
CA GLY A 38 7.53 -11.32 -6.23
C GLY A 38 8.40 -10.10 -5.90
N VAL A 39 8.07 -9.40 -4.81
CA VAL A 39 8.87 -8.29 -4.28
C VAL A 39 9.38 -8.72 -2.90
N SER A 40 10.69 -8.57 -2.68
CA SER A 40 11.32 -8.93 -1.40
C SER A 40 11.10 -7.86 -0.33
N SER A 41 11.25 -8.26 0.94
CA SER A 41 11.22 -7.35 2.10
C SER A 41 12.23 -6.21 1.97
N GLU A 42 13.42 -6.50 1.44
CA GLU A 42 14.48 -5.50 1.30
C GLU A 42 14.13 -4.47 0.23
N GLN A 43 13.51 -4.91 -0.87
CA GLN A 43 13.00 -3.99 -1.89
C GLN A 43 11.91 -3.10 -1.31
N LEU A 44 10.98 -3.67 -0.54
CA LEU A 44 9.91 -2.93 0.13
C LEU A 44 10.48 -1.90 1.11
N ALA A 45 11.41 -2.28 1.97
CA ALA A 45 12.04 -1.38 2.95
C ALA A 45 12.77 -0.20 2.29
N SER A 46 13.23 -0.35 1.05
CA SER A 46 13.90 0.72 0.31
C SER A 46 12.95 1.70 -0.40
N LEU A 47 11.63 1.47 -0.39
CA LEU A 47 10.70 2.31 -1.14
C LEU A 47 10.41 3.63 -0.41
N THR A 48 10.42 4.71 -1.17
CA THR A 48 9.78 5.98 -0.80
C THR A 48 8.57 6.20 -1.68
N LEU A 49 7.41 6.36 -1.05
CA LEU A 49 6.11 6.52 -1.69
C LEU A 49 5.74 8.00 -1.81
N SER A 50 4.77 8.29 -2.67
CA SER A 50 4.12 9.59 -2.78
C SER A 50 2.72 9.53 -2.20
N HIS A 51 2.28 10.62 -1.56
CA HIS A 51 0.92 10.70 -1.05
C HIS A 51 -0.12 10.64 -2.19
N PRO A 52 -1.30 10.00 -2.00
CA PRO A 52 -2.34 9.91 -3.04
C PRO A 52 -2.83 11.27 -3.57
N PHE A 53 -2.75 12.31 -2.74
CA PHE A 53 -3.10 13.69 -3.08
C PHE A 53 -1.89 14.57 -3.43
N ARG A 54 -0.75 13.98 -3.79
CA ARG A 54 0.42 14.74 -4.23
C ARG A 54 0.05 15.73 -5.33
N GLY A 55 0.43 16.99 -5.16
CA GLY A 55 0.13 18.09 -6.09
C GLY A 55 -1.27 18.69 -5.96
N LEU A 56 -2.17 18.10 -5.16
CA LEU A 56 -3.50 18.66 -4.90
C LEU A 56 -3.35 20.00 -4.15
N GLY A 57 -3.77 21.08 -4.80
CA GLY A 57 -3.60 22.44 -4.26
C GLY A 57 -2.14 22.86 -4.05
N GLY A 58 -1.18 22.18 -4.70
CA GLY A 58 0.26 22.39 -4.48
C GLY A 58 0.80 21.80 -3.17
N GLY A 59 0.04 20.91 -2.51
CA GLY A 59 0.44 20.25 -1.26
C GLY A 59 0.86 18.79 -1.42
N TYR A 60 1.12 18.13 -0.29
CA TYR A 60 1.44 16.70 -0.18
C TYR A 60 2.67 16.25 -0.99
N GLU A 61 3.68 17.13 -1.10
CA GLU A 61 4.95 16.86 -1.79
C GLU A 61 6.00 16.16 -0.90
N PHE A 62 5.63 15.77 0.32
CA PHE A 62 6.55 15.10 1.25
C PHE A 62 6.74 13.63 0.88
N PRO A 63 7.96 13.07 1.10
CA PRO A 63 8.19 11.64 0.94
C PRO A 63 7.40 10.86 2.00
N VAL A 64 6.81 9.74 1.58
CA VAL A 64 6.08 8.82 2.48
C VAL A 64 6.90 7.53 2.61
N PRO A 65 7.52 7.25 3.76
CA PRO A 65 8.27 6.01 3.96
C PRO A 65 7.33 4.81 4.04
N MET A 66 7.83 3.63 3.68
CA MET A 66 7.13 2.38 3.98
C MET A 66 7.62 1.82 5.32
N ILE A 67 6.66 1.47 6.18
CA ILE A 67 6.94 1.06 7.57
C ILE A 67 6.47 -0.38 7.76
N ALA A 68 7.28 -1.18 8.44
CA ALA A 68 6.89 -2.50 8.90
C ALA A 68 5.99 -2.36 10.14
N GLY A 69 4.69 -2.60 9.99
CA GLY A 69 3.75 -2.60 11.11
C GLY A 69 3.49 -4.02 11.60
N GLU A 70 3.80 -4.32 12.87
CA GLU A 70 3.55 -5.66 13.45
C GLU A 70 2.06 -6.05 13.47
N HIS A 71 1.18 -5.05 13.44
CA HIS A 71 -0.27 -5.23 13.43
C HIS A 71 -0.83 -5.55 12.03
N VAL A 72 -0.01 -5.52 10.98
CA VAL A 72 -0.42 -5.80 9.60
C VAL A 72 -0.31 -7.30 9.33
N THR A 73 -1.45 -7.96 9.12
CA THR A 73 -1.52 -9.39 8.78
C THR A 73 -2.00 -9.62 7.35
N ASP A 74 -1.85 -10.84 6.85
CA ASP A 74 -2.35 -11.28 5.54
C ASP A 74 -3.76 -11.90 5.61
N ASP A 75 -4.51 -11.62 6.69
CA ASP A 75 -5.88 -12.15 6.87
C ASP A 75 -6.94 -11.36 6.10
N ALA A 76 -6.72 -10.06 5.89
CA ALA A 76 -7.70 -9.19 5.25
C ALA A 76 -7.08 -7.99 4.52
N GLY A 77 -7.79 -7.48 3.50
CA GLY A 77 -7.40 -6.28 2.76
C GLY A 77 -6.44 -6.59 1.63
N THR A 78 -5.30 -5.89 1.60
CA THR A 78 -4.29 -6.01 0.53
C THR A 78 -2.90 -6.40 1.05
N GLY A 79 -2.75 -6.53 2.37
CA GLY A 79 -1.45 -6.65 3.04
C GLY A 79 -0.72 -5.32 3.24
N PHE A 80 -1.39 -4.20 2.97
CA PHE A 80 -0.88 -2.85 3.19
C PHE A 80 -1.93 -2.00 3.90
N VAL A 81 -1.48 -1.18 4.84
CA VAL A 81 -2.32 -0.26 5.62
C VAL A 81 -1.77 1.15 5.48
N HIS A 82 -2.65 2.15 5.45
CA HIS A 82 -2.23 3.54 5.54
C HIS A 82 -2.03 3.90 7.01
N THR A 83 -0.89 4.50 7.35
CA THR A 83 -0.59 4.86 8.73
C THR A 83 -1.20 6.22 9.08
N ALA A 84 -2.01 6.28 10.15
CA ALA A 84 -2.58 7.51 10.69
C ALA A 84 -2.27 7.67 12.19
N PRO A 85 -1.04 8.09 12.57
CA PRO A 85 -0.57 8.13 13.97
C PRO A 85 -1.42 8.97 14.92
N SER A 86 -2.19 9.93 14.40
CA SER A 86 -3.09 10.78 15.18
C SER A 86 -4.43 10.12 15.53
N HIS A 87 -4.75 8.98 14.91
CA HIS A 87 -6.07 8.33 15.00
C HIS A 87 -6.02 6.85 15.42
N GLY A 88 -4.84 6.24 15.51
CA GLY A 88 -4.64 4.87 15.95
C GLY A 88 -3.39 4.73 16.83
N ARG A 89 -3.47 3.93 17.89
CA ARG A 89 -2.32 3.70 18.77
C ARG A 89 -1.27 2.85 18.08
N GLU A 90 -1.73 1.85 17.35
CA GLU A 90 -0.90 0.91 16.59
C GLU A 90 -0.11 1.62 15.49
N ASP A 91 -0.72 2.62 14.85
CA ASP A 91 -0.06 3.50 13.87
C ASP A 91 0.96 4.44 14.53
N PHE A 92 0.64 4.94 15.73
CA PHE A 92 1.55 5.80 16.49
C PHE A 92 2.80 5.02 16.95
N ASP A 93 2.60 3.82 17.48
CA ASP A 93 3.68 2.95 17.94
C ASP A 93 4.56 2.55 16.74
N ALA A 94 3.95 2.07 15.63
CA ALA A 94 4.69 1.73 14.41
C ALA A 94 5.47 2.92 13.81
N TRP A 95 4.89 4.13 13.82
CA TRP A 95 5.59 5.33 13.39
C TRP A 95 6.75 5.69 14.31
N THR A 96 6.54 5.64 15.62
CA THR A 96 7.57 6.01 16.61
C THR A 96 8.77 5.07 16.56
N ASP A 97 8.52 3.77 16.41
CA ASP A 97 9.58 2.76 16.28
C ASP A 97 10.36 2.93 14.97
N ALA A 98 9.67 3.20 13.87
CA ALA A 98 10.30 3.37 12.56
C ALA A 98 11.09 4.68 12.43
N VAL A 99 10.65 5.78 13.06
CA VAL A 99 11.33 7.09 12.97
C VAL A 99 12.78 7.04 13.46
N ALA A 100 13.14 6.10 14.35
CA ALA A 100 14.52 5.93 14.78
C ALA A 100 15.46 5.43 13.66
N GLU A 101 14.91 4.81 12.61
CA GLU A 101 15.65 4.14 11.53
C GLU A 101 15.50 4.81 10.15
N LEU A 102 14.66 5.86 10.05
CA LEU A 102 14.39 6.63 8.82
C LEU A 102 15.28 7.88 8.71
#